data_AF-A0A1E3PEQ4-F1
#
_entry.id   AF-A0A1E3PEQ4-F1
#
_cell.length_a   1.000
_cell.length_b   1.000
_cell.length_c   1.000
_cell.angle_alpha   90.00
_cell.angle_beta   90.00
_cell.angle_gamma   90.00
#
_symmetry.space_group_name_H-M   'P 1'
#
loop_
_entity.id
_entity.type
_entity.pdbx_description
1 polymer ?
#
loop_
_entity_poly.entity_id
_entity_poly.type
_entity_poly.pdbx_seq_one_letter_code
_entity_poly.pdbx_strand_id
1 'polypeptide(L)' 'MFLFFISYCTSMTQAGYMGEDVDGCIKRLLAKADYDVAKAERGIIVLDECNKLAKSSGMNGSKDISG' A
#
# COMPACT_ATOMS: atom_id res chain seq x y z
N MET A 1 0.56 -24.80 -4.38
CA MET A 1 1.38 -23.69 -4.91
C MET A 1 0.77 -22.40 -4.38
N PHE A 2 1.44 -21.72 -3.45
CA PHE A 2 0.92 -20.47 -2.88
C PHE A 2 1.25 -19.31 -3.82
N LEU A 3 0.29 -18.42 -4.03
CA LEU A 3 0.46 -17.22 -4.84
C LEU A 3 1.07 -16.12 -3.98
N PHE A 4 2.16 -15.52 -4.49
CA PHE A 4 2.86 -14.44 -3.81
C PHE A 4 2.87 -13.17 -4.67
N PHE A 5 2.56 -12.06 -4.02
CA PHE A 5 2.71 -10.72 -4.57
C PHE A 5 3.52 -9.87 -3.60
N ILE A 6 4.54 -9.19 -4.10
CA ILE A 6 5.44 -8.33 -3.32
C ILE A 6 5.28 -6.93 -3.88
N SER A 7 5.00 -5.95 -3.02
CA SER A 7 4.99 -4.53 -3.39
C SER A 7 5.74 -3.70 -2.35
N TYR A 8 6.34 -2.61 -2.83
CA TYR A 8 7.07 -1.65 -2.00
C TYR A 8 6.13 -0.51 -1.60
N CYS A 9 5.93 -0.33 -0.30
CA CYS A 9 5.05 0.69 0.26
C CYS A 9 5.47 2.13 -0.06
N THR A 10 6.71 2.38 -0.50
CA THR A 10 7.16 3.71 -0.94
C THR A 10 6.35 4.28 -2.10
N SER A 11 5.72 3.43 -2.91
CA SER A 11 4.85 3.84 -4.01
C SER A 11 3.38 3.99 -3.63
N MET A 12 3.00 3.64 -2.39
CA MET A 12 1.64 3.78 -1.87
C MET A 12 1.47 5.21 -1.33
N THR A 13 1.20 6.16 -2.21
CA THR A 13 1.04 7.58 -1.82
C THR A 13 -0.25 7.80 -1.02
N GLN A 14 -0.22 8.81 -0.15
CA GLN A 14 -1.37 9.24 0.67
C GLN A 14 -2.58 9.53 -0.22
N ALA A 15 -3.68 8.80 0.02
CA ALA A 15 -5.00 8.89 -0.60
C ALA A 15 -5.20 10.09 -1.54
N GLY A 16 -5.10 9.86 -2.84
CA GLY A 16 -5.70 10.76 -3.83
C GLY A 16 -5.01 10.88 -5.19
N TYR A 17 -3.70 10.73 -5.30
CA TYR A 17 -3.03 11.04 -6.58
C TYR A 17 -1.76 10.20 -6.76
N MET A 18 -1.77 9.33 -7.78
CA MET A 18 -0.60 8.63 -8.34
C MET A 18 0.15 7.70 -7.36
N GLY A 19 -0.38 6.51 -7.10
CA GLY A 19 0.31 5.45 -6.35
C GLY A 19 -0.43 4.11 -6.46
N GLU A 20 0.26 2.98 -6.25
CA GLU A 20 -0.43 1.69 -6.03
C GLU A 20 -1.26 1.83 -4.75
N ASP A 21 -2.59 1.73 -4.88
CA ASP A 21 -3.49 1.64 -3.75
C ASP A 21 -3.61 0.20 -3.25
N VAL A 22 -4.22 0.03 -2.08
CA VAL A 22 -4.49 -1.30 -1.49
C VAL A 22 -5.32 -2.15 -2.46
N ASP A 23 -6.30 -1.54 -3.14
CA ASP A 23 -7.10 -2.17 -4.18
C ASP A 23 -6.26 -2.68 -5.37
N GLY A 24 -5.23 -1.93 -5.78
CA GLY A 24 -4.30 -2.30 -6.83
C GLY A 24 -3.49 -3.56 -6.47
N CYS A 25 -3.08 -3.69 -5.21
CA CYS A 25 -2.39 -4.89 -4.72
C CYS A 25 -3.28 -6.14 -4.83
N ILE A 26 -4.55 -6.01 -4.44
CA ILE A 26 -5.53 -7.10 -4.53
C ILE A 26 -5.82 -7.45 -5.99
N LYS A 27 -6.02 -6.44 -6.86
CA LYS A 27 -6.25 -6.65 -8.30
C LYS A 27 -5.09 -7.38 -8.96
N ARG A 28 -3.85 -7.07 -8.59
CA ARG A 28 -2.65 -7.75 -9.10
C ARG A 28 -2.53 -9.18 -8.58
N LEU A 29 -2.86 -9.43 -7.31
CA LEU A 29 -2.90 -10.79 -6.76
C LEU A 29 -3.95 -11.64 -7.49
N LEU A 30 -5.13 -11.07 -7.73
CA LEU A 30 -6.21 -11.74 -8.45
C LEU A 30 -5.83 -12.02 -9.92
N ALA A 31 -5.17 -11.07 -10.59
CA ALA A 31 -4.66 -11.28 -11.94
C ALA A 31 -3.60 -12.40 -11.99
N LYS A 32 -2.72 -12.49 -10.98
CA LYS A 32 -1.77 -13.62 -10.84
C LYS A 32 -2.45 -14.95 -10.53
N ALA A 33 -3.62 -14.91 -9.87
CA ALA A 33 -4.43 -16.07 -9.58
C ALA A 33 -5.29 -16.52 -10.79
N ASP A 34 -5.04 -16.01 -11.99
CA ASP A 34 -5.85 -16.24 -13.18
C ASP A 34 -7.34 -15.89 -12.94
N TYR A 35 -7.58 -14.83 -12.16
CA TYR A 35 -8.92 -14.39 -11.72
C TYR A 35 -9.70 -15.40 -10.88
N ASP A 36 -9.03 -16.41 -10.30
CA ASP A 36 -9.61 -17.36 -9.35
C ASP A 36 -9.64 -16.77 -7.94
N VAL A 37 -10.84 -16.42 -7.48
CA VAL A 37 -11.06 -15.81 -6.15
C VAL A 37 -10.63 -16.76 -5.03
N ALA A 38 -10.96 -18.05 -5.12
CA ALA A 38 -10.63 -19.01 -4.06
C ALA A 38 -9.12 -19.23 -3.92
N LYS A 39 -8.37 -19.09 -5.01
CA LYS A 39 -6.90 -19.07 -4.97
C LYS A 39 -6.36 -17.74 -4.45
N ALA A 40 -6.93 -16.61 -4.88
CA ALA A 40 -6.50 -15.27 -4.46
C ALA A 40 -6.71 -15.05 -2.95
N GLU A 41 -7.79 -15.58 -2.36
CA GLU A 41 -8.07 -15.53 -0.92
C GLU A 41 -6.99 -16.19 -0.06
N ARG A 42 -6.28 -17.18 -0.62
CA ARG A 42 -5.15 -17.87 0.02
C ARG A 42 -3.80 -17.33 -0.41
N GLY A 43 -3.79 -16.29 -1.23
CA GLY A 43 -2.58 -15.62 -1.70
C GLY A 43 -1.99 -14.73 -0.60
N ILE A 44 -0.69 -14.50 -0.68
CA ILE A 44 0.06 -13.73 0.30
C ILE A 44 0.56 -12.45 -0.37
N ILE A 45 0.20 -11.31 0.22
CA ILE A 45 0.74 -10.00 -0.16
C ILE A 45 1.79 -9.61 0.87
N VAL A 46 3.02 -9.41 0.39
CA VAL A 46 4.13 -8.90 1.20
C VAL A 46 4.31 -7.42 0.89
N LEU A 47 4.18 -6.62 1.93
CA LEU A 47 4.41 -5.18 1.88
C LEU A 47 5.76 -4.88 2.52
N ASP A 48 6.71 -4.41 1.72
CA ASP A 48 8.03 -3.99 2.20
C ASP A 48 8.13 -2.47 2.31
N GLU A 49 9.05 -1.97 3.12
CA GLU A 49 9.27 -0.54 3.38
C GLU A 49 8.07 0.23 3.98
N CYS A 50 7.13 -0.46 4.63
CA CYS A 50 5.96 0.19 5.25
C CYS A 50 6.35 1.22 6.33
N ASN A 51 7.54 1.07 6.92
CA ASN A 51 8.10 2.03 7.86
C ASN A 51 8.26 3.45 7.30
N LYS A 52 8.36 3.61 5.97
CA LYS A 52 8.45 4.93 5.30
C LYS A 52 7.09 5.63 5.18
N LEU A 53 5.98 4.91 5.35
CA LEU A 53 4.62 5.48 5.35
C LEU A 53 4.23 6.11 6.70
N ALA A 54 4.91 5.74 7.78
CA ALA A 54 4.69 6.32 9.10
C ALA A 54 5.24 7.76 9.13
N LYS A 55 4.37 8.77 8.92
CA LYS A 55 4.71 10.15 9.25
C LYS A 55 4.98 10.26 10.74
N SER A 56 6.13 10.84 11.12
CA SER A 56 6.40 11.23 12.50
C SER A 56 5.25 12.10 13.02
N SER A 57 4.56 11.63 14.06
CA SER A 57 3.41 12.26 14.72
C SER A 57 3.81 13.47 15.57
N GLY A 58 4.64 14.37 15.02
CA GLY A 58 5.36 15.39 15.79
C GLY A 58 5.51 16.77 15.15
N MET A 59 4.71 17.14 14.16
CA MET A 59 4.68 18.54 13.69
C MET A 59 3.33 19.18 14.03
N ASN A 60 3.07 19.35 15.33
CA ASN A 60 2.15 20.37 15.83
C ASN A 60 2.80 21.75 15.59
N GLY A 61 2.95 22.13 14.33
CA GLY A 61 3.35 23.48 13.94
C GLY A 61 2.13 24.38 14.04
N SER A 62 1.86 24.90 15.24
CA SER A 62 1.05 26.10 15.39
C SER A 62 1.65 27.15 14.47
N LYS A 63 0.89 27.53 13.45
CA LYS A 63 1.26 28.55 12.49
C LYS A 63 1.09 29.88 13.22
N ASP A 64 2.13 30.33 13.92
CA ASP A 64 2.18 31.70 14.42
C ASP A 64 2.25 32.64 13.21
N ILE A 65 1.15 33.36 13.00
CA ILE A 65 1.07 34.46 12.04
C ILE A 65 1.24 35.73 12.88
N SER A 66 2.49 36.17 13.04
CA SER A 66 2.85 37.51 13.48
C SER A 66 4.06 37.97 12.68
N GLY A 67 3.85 39.01 11.87
CA GLY A 67 4.79 39.59 10.91
C GLY A 67 4.04 40.33 9.83
#